data_AF-A0A2S5QXN4-F1
#
_entry.id   AF-A0A2S5QXN4-F1
#
_cell.length_a   1.000
_cell.length_b   1.000
_cell.length_c   1.000
_cell.angle_alpha   90.00
_cell.angle_beta   90.00
_cell.angle_gamma   90.00
#
_symmetry.space_group_name_H-M   'P 1'
#
loop_
_entity.id
_entity.type
_entity.pdbx_description
1 polymer ?
#
loop_
_entity_poly.entity_id
_entity_poly.type
_entity_poly.pdbx_seq_one_letter_code
_entity_poly.pdbx_strand_id
1 'polypeptide(L)'
;MDIFNSEWLIRMLEKSSNTPQGRILNLFDILGDWLAAPNLHVILPAHISSHDLLTNYLSKQATAMHAASPEILAEHIALIAHNAALQTASEPNGNHLKHAKVAANALILAQTQKQWASPKSIHSKRTIYGIAASFFVVGLTIAWLPTFLQTSSQQNIVVALDVMRKDNSTEIKTAAFASNSKNLSLSAQEAATMYAKYEQMRNGTCQFPEAIQIPDRDKAVYLENVVGGKLPSNLKDLATANIYLEKVRCNFTPMLMANSVG
;
A
#
# COMPACT_ATOMS: atom_id res chain seq x y z
N MET A 1 31.34 -4.43 3.83
CA MET A 1 31.13 -2.98 4.03
C MET A 1 29.63 -2.76 4.16
N ASP A 2 29.17 -2.08 5.20
CA ASP A 2 27.75 -1.72 5.32
C ASP A 2 27.47 -0.47 4.48
N ILE A 3 26.94 -0.69 3.26
CA ILE A 3 26.65 0.40 2.31
C ILE A 3 25.59 1.36 2.86
N PHE A 4 24.62 0.87 3.63
CA PHE A 4 23.51 1.66 4.14
C PHE A 4 23.91 2.60 5.28
N ASN A 5 25.06 2.36 5.92
CA ASN A 5 25.68 3.26 6.89
C ASN A 5 26.95 3.94 6.35
N SER A 6 27.08 4.07 5.02
CA SER A 6 28.28 4.65 4.41
C SER A 6 28.09 6.10 3.96
N GLU A 7 29.07 6.95 4.28
CA GLU A 7 29.18 8.32 3.77
C GLU A 7 29.28 8.39 2.24
N TRP A 8 29.87 7.36 1.63
CA TRP A 8 29.96 7.23 0.18
C TRP A 8 28.58 7.25 -0.48
N LEU A 9 27.63 6.48 0.08
CA LEU A 9 26.27 6.41 -0.45
C LEU A 9 25.60 7.79 -0.40
N ILE A 10 25.74 8.50 0.72
CA ILE A 10 25.14 9.84 0.88
C ILE A 10 25.70 10.82 -0.15
N ARG A 11 27.01 10.86 -0.33
CA ARG A 11 27.63 11.74 -1.34
C ARG A 11 27.18 11.39 -2.76
N MET A 12 26.99 10.11 -3.04
CA MET A 12 26.48 9.67 -4.35
C MET A 12 25.04 10.13 -4.54
N LEU A 13 24.19 10.01 -3.51
CA LEU A 13 22.81 10.50 -3.53
C LEU A 13 22.76 12.01 -3.75
N GLU A 14 23.56 12.79 -3.02
CA GLU A 14 23.63 14.25 -3.16
C GLU A 14 24.03 14.69 -4.57
N LYS A 15 24.96 13.96 -5.21
CA LYS A 15 25.41 14.21 -6.59
C LYS A 15 24.38 13.76 -7.63
N SER A 16 23.56 12.75 -7.33
CA SER A 16 22.69 12.11 -8.32
C SER A 16 21.55 13.01 -8.82
N SER A 17 21.07 13.95 -8.00
CA SER A 17 19.96 14.84 -8.36
C SER A 17 19.98 16.14 -7.54
N ASN A 18 19.40 17.20 -8.12
CA ASN A 18 19.17 18.47 -7.46
C ASN A 18 17.85 18.52 -6.67
N THR A 19 16.95 17.56 -6.86
CA THR A 19 15.66 17.50 -6.17
C THR A 19 15.67 16.44 -5.06
N PRO A 20 15.05 16.68 -3.90
CA PRO A 20 15.01 15.69 -2.82
C PRO A 20 14.34 14.38 -3.25
N GLN A 21 13.25 14.45 -4.03
CA GLN A 21 12.61 13.26 -4.61
C GLN A 21 13.55 12.49 -5.52
N GLY A 22 14.26 13.19 -6.42
CA GLY A 22 15.19 12.53 -7.33
C GLY A 22 16.34 11.84 -6.57
N ARG A 23 16.87 12.48 -5.51
CA ARG A 23 17.91 11.87 -4.66
C ARG A 23 17.44 10.57 -4.04
N ILE A 24 16.23 10.55 -3.48
CA ILE A 24 15.65 9.34 -2.88
C ILE A 24 15.43 8.26 -3.95
N LEU A 25 14.88 8.60 -5.11
CA LEU A 25 14.59 7.61 -6.15
C LEU A 25 15.86 7.07 -6.81
N ASN A 26 16.92 7.87 -6.89
CA ASN A 26 18.21 7.45 -7.42
C ASN A 26 18.96 6.49 -6.48
N LEU A 27 18.53 6.35 -5.21
CA LEU A 27 19.05 5.32 -4.30
C LEU A 27 19.00 3.93 -4.94
N PHE A 28 17.90 3.60 -5.59
CA PHE A 28 17.71 2.29 -6.20
C PHE A 28 18.62 2.07 -7.41
N ASP A 29 18.90 3.12 -8.18
CA ASP A 29 19.82 3.04 -9.32
C ASP A 29 21.27 2.89 -8.83
N ILE A 30 21.67 3.69 -7.83
CA ILE A 30 23.02 3.62 -7.22
C ILE A 30 23.27 2.25 -6.61
N LEU A 31 22.28 1.68 -5.91
CA LEU A 31 22.38 0.32 -5.37
C LEU A 31 22.50 -0.72 -6.48
N GLY A 32 21.81 -0.52 -7.61
CA GLY A 32 21.92 -1.39 -8.79
C GLY A 32 23.32 -1.37 -9.39
N ASP A 33 23.86 -0.18 -9.63
CA ASP A 33 25.23 0.01 -10.15
C ASP A 33 26.28 -0.58 -9.20
N TRP A 34 26.08 -0.41 -7.90
CA TRP A 34 26.96 -0.96 -6.88
C TRP A 34 26.91 -2.49 -6.81
N LEU A 35 25.72 -3.09 -6.90
CA LEU A 35 25.55 -4.55 -6.94
C LEU A 35 26.08 -5.18 -8.23
N ALA A 36 26.05 -4.44 -9.34
CA ALA A 36 26.58 -4.89 -10.63
C ALA A 36 28.11 -4.70 -10.76
N ALA A 37 28.77 -4.05 -9.79
CA ALA A 37 30.18 -3.73 -9.87
C ALA A 37 31.05 -5.01 -9.87
N PRO A 38 31.92 -5.22 -10.87
CA PRO A 38 32.79 -6.39 -10.93
C PRO A 38 33.80 -6.38 -9.78
N ASN A 39 34.11 -7.56 -9.24
CA ASN A 39 35.04 -7.80 -8.12
C ASN A 39 34.59 -7.28 -6.75
N LEU A 40 33.31 -6.93 -6.59
CA LEU A 40 32.76 -6.56 -5.29
C LEU A 40 32.07 -7.77 -4.63
N HIS A 41 32.67 -8.35 -3.60
CA HIS A 41 31.97 -9.32 -2.75
C HIS A 41 30.99 -8.57 -1.85
N VAL A 42 29.76 -8.41 -2.34
CA VAL A 42 28.68 -7.77 -1.62
C VAL A 42 28.17 -8.70 -0.52
N ILE A 43 28.46 -8.33 0.73
CA ILE A 43 27.86 -8.96 1.91
C ILE A 43 26.84 -7.97 2.47
N LEU A 44 25.56 -8.17 2.15
CA LEU A 44 24.48 -7.51 2.86
C LEU A 44 24.18 -8.29 4.14
N PRO A 45 24.09 -7.62 5.31
CA PRO A 45 23.62 -8.27 6.51
C PRO A 45 22.16 -8.69 6.31
N ALA A 46 21.80 -9.89 6.77
CA ALA A 46 20.42 -10.39 6.71
C ALA A 46 19.46 -9.65 7.67
N HIS A 47 20.02 -8.87 8.62
CA HIS A 47 19.28 -8.09 9.58
C HIS A 47 19.59 -6.61 9.40
N ILE A 48 18.54 -5.79 9.44
CA ILE A 48 18.62 -4.33 9.43
C ILE A 48 19.25 -3.91 10.76
N SER A 49 20.51 -3.46 10.73
CA SER A 49 21.04 -2.65 11.83
C SER A 49 20.43 -1.26 11.70
N SER A 50 20.31 -0.48 12.78
CA SER A 50 19.81 0.90 12.68
C SER A 50 20.60 1.62 11.59
N HIS A 51 19.96 1.94 10.48
CA HIS A 51 20.60 2.58 9.33
C HIS A 51 20.64 4.08 9.56
N ASP A 52 21.11 4.49 10.74
CA ASP A 52 20.95 5.84 11.27
C ASP A 52 21.44 6.88 10.27
N LEU A 53 22.50 6.59 9.53
CA LEU A 53 23.05 7.52 8.56
C LEU A 53 22.12 7.72 7.35
N LEU A 54 21.67 6.62 6.72
CA LEU A 54 20.76 6.68 5.58
C LEU A 54 19.35 7.14 5.99
N THR A 55 18.78 6.61 7.07
CA THR A 55 17.44 7.00 7.53
C THR A 55 17.39 8.47 7.92
N ASN A 56 18.42 9.00 8.60
CA ASN A 56 18.50 10.44 8.89
C ASN A 56 18.61 11.27 7.61
N TYR A 57 19.39 10.83 6.62
CA TYR A 57 19.48 11.53 5.35
C TYR A 57 18.15 11.51 4.59
N LEU A 58 17.52 10.34 4.48
CA LEU A 58 16.21 10.17 3.82
C LEU A 58 15.12 10.97 4.54
N SER A 59 15.16 11.05 5.87
CA SER A 59 14.24 11.87 6.67
C SER A 59 14.40 13.35 6.32
N LYS A 60 15.64 13.86 6.23
CA LYS A 60 15.90 15.24 5.77
C LYS A 60 15.37 15.51 4.37
N GLN A 61 15.54 14.57 3.42
CA GLN A 61 14.98 14.71 2.08
C GLN A 61 13.44 14.67 2.11
N ALA A 62 12.84 13.81 2.93
CA ALA A 62 11.39 13.72 3.12
C ALA A 62 10.80 14.99 3.74
N THR A 63 11.49 15.61 4.72
CA THR A 63 11.13 16.91 5.29
C THR A 63 11.17 18.00 4.23
N ALA A 64 12.21 18.03 3.38
CA ALA A 64 12.31 18.99 2.28
C ALA A 64 11.17 18.86 1.25
N MET A 65 10.61 17.66 1.10
CA MET A 65 9.43 17.40 0.27
C MET A 65 8.09 17.65 0.99
N HIS A 66 8.11 18.07 2.25
CA HIS A 66 6.91 18.28 3.08
C HIS A 66 6.06 17.00 3.20
N ALA A 67 6.70 15.84 3.34
CA ALA A 67 6.00 14.59 3.62
C ALA A 67 5.23 14.68 4.94
N ALA A 68 4.03 14.09 5.01
CA ALA A 68 3.20 14.10 6.20
C ALA A 68 3.88 13.42 7.40
N SER A 69 4.66 12.35 7.15
CA SER A 69 5.48 11.67 8.17
C SER A 69 6.90 11.39 7.65
N PRO A 70 7.84 12.34 7.76
CA PRO A 70 9.18 12.22 7.18
C PRO A 70 10.01 11.05 7.72
N GLU A 71 9.96 10.81 9.04
CA GLU A 71 10.72 9.74 9.70
C GLU A 71 10.23 8.36 9.25
N ILE A 72 8.92 8.14 9.26
CA ILE A 72 8.30 6.88 8.82
C ILE A 72 8.56 6.63 7.34
N LEU A 73 8.46 7.66 6.50
CA LEU A 73 8.78 7.55 5.07
C LEU A 73 10.24 7.13 4.86
N ALA A 74 11.16 7.70 5.63
CA ALA A 74 12.58 7.37 5.54
C ALA A 74 12.88 5.92 5.93
N GLU A 75 12.32 5.45 7.05
CA GLU A 75 12.46 4.06 7.50
C GLU A 75 11.90 3.07 6.47
N HIS A 76 10.71 3.34 5.94
CA HIS A 76 10.10 2.48 4.91
C HIS A 76 10.95 2.41 3.65
N ILE A 77 11.46 3.55 3.16
CA ILE A 77 12.30 3.57 1.96
C ILE A 77 13.61 2.83 2.21
N ALA A 78 14.23 3.00 3.38
CA ALA A 78 15.44 2.26 3.75
C ALA A 78 15.19 0.74 3.78
N LEU A 79 14.06 0.30 4.34
CA LEU A 79 13.68 -1.11 4.39
C LEU A 79 13.38 -1.69 2.99
N ILE A 80 12.68 -0.94 2.15
CA ILE A 80 12.41 -1.33 0.76
C ILE A 80 13.73 -1.46 -0.02
N ALA A 81 14.64 -0.50 0.13
CA ALA A 81 15.94 -0.52 -0.52
C ALA A 81 16.81 -1.70 -0.05
N HIS A 82 16.83 -1.98 1.25
CA HIS A 82 17.56 -3.11 1.83
C HIS A 82 17.06 -4.46 1.28
N ASN A 83 15.74 -4.70 1.34
CA ASN A 83 15.16 -5.95 0.84
C ASN A 83 15.34 -6.12 -0.66
N ALA A 84 15.15 -5.06 -1.44
CA ALA A 84 15.38 -5.11 -2.88
C ALA A 84 16.84 -5.41 -3.23
N ALA A 85 17.79 -4.85 -2.48
CA ALA A 85 19.20 -5.15 -2.65
C ALA A 85 19.56 -6.60 -2.28
N LEU A 86 18.97 -7.15 -1.20
CA LEU A 86 19.12 -8.58 -0.85
C LEU A 86 18.59 -9.50 -1.96
N GLN A 87 17.44 -9.15 -2.52
CA GLN A 87 16.82 -9.91 -3.61
C GLN A 87 17.64 -9.82 -4.89
N THR A 88 18.13 -8.63 -5.26
CA THR A 88 19.02 -8.47 -6.43
C THR A 88 20.36 -9.17 -6.21
N ALA A 89 20.90 -9.22 -5.00
CA ALA A 89 22.11 -9.99 -4.70
C ALA A 89 21.90 -11.50 -4.89
N SER A 90 20.69 -12.00 -4.60
CA SER A 90 20.32 -13.42 -4.76
C SER A 90 19.91 -13.76 -6.19
N GLU A 91 19.26 -12.84 -6.88
CA GLU A 91 18.75 -12.95 -8.25
C GLU A 91 19.17 -11.72 -9.08
N PRO A 92 20.39 -11.72 -9.65
CA PRO A 92 20.96 -10.54 -10.33
C PRO A 92 20.19 -10.10 -11.57
N ASN A 93 19.46 -11.02 -12.22
CA ASN A 93 18.67 -10.74 -13.42
C ASN A 93 17.25 -10.23 -13.11
N GLY A 94 16.89 -10.12 -11.83
CA GLY A 94 15.57 -9.65 -11.40
C GLY A 94 15.39 -8.13 -11.52
N ASN A 95 14.15 -7.67 -11.63
CA ASN A 95 13.81 -6.25 -11.65
C ASN A 95 13.50 -5.68 -10.24
N HIS A 96 14.02 -6.31 -9.18
CA HIS A 96 13.68 -6.02 -7.78
C HIS A 96 13.87 -4.55 -7.41
N LEU A 97 15.05 -3.98 -7.71
CA LEU A 97 15.33 -2.56 -7.47
C LEU A 97 14.46 -1.60 -8.31
N LYS A 98 14.09 -1.98 -9.54
CA LYS A 98 13.19 -1.17 -10.37
C LYS A 98 11.79 -1.13 -9.76
N HIS A 99 11.27 -2.27 -9.30
CA HIS A 99 9.97 -2.34 -8.62
C HIS A 99 9.99 -1.60 -7.28
N ALA A 100 11.09 -1.72 -6.53
CA ALA A 100 11.30 -0.98 -5.30
C ALA A 100 11.30 0.55 -5.52
N LYS A 101 11.93 1.03 -6.59
CA LYS A 101 11.88 2.44 -7.00
C LYS A 101 10.46 2.92 -7.31
N VAL A 102 9.67 2.11 -8.02
CA VAL A 102 8.26 2.41 -8.31
C VAL A 102 7.44 2.47 -7.02
N ALA A 103 7.63 1.51 -6.11
CA ALA A 103 6.95 1.49 -4.81
C ALA A 103 7.32 2.70 -3.94
N ALA A 104 8.61 3.05 -3.87
CA ALA A 104 9.07 4.24 -3.15
C ALA A 104 8.49 5.53 -3.75
N ASN A 105 8.41 5.63 -5.08
CA ASN A 105 7.76 6.77 -5.71
C ASN A 105 6.27 6.89 -5.33
N ALA A 106 5.55 5.76 -5.31
CA ALA A 106 4.16 5.74 -4.87
C ALA A 106 4.00 6.18 -3.41
N LEU A 107 4.90 5.74 -2.51
CA LEU A 107 4.92 6.16 -1.11
C LEU A 107 5.21 7.66 -0.94
N ILE A 108 6.19 8.19 -1.68
CA ILE A 108 6.49 9.63 -1.69
C ILE A 108 5.25 10.40 -2.14
N LEU A 109 4.61 9.99 -3.24
CA LEU A 109 3.40 10.63 -3.73
C LEU A 109 2.27 10.58 -2.70
N ALA A 110 2.04 9.44 -2.06
CA ALA A 110 1.01 9.30 -1.02
C ALA A 110 1.25 10.21 0.19
N GLN A 111 2.52 10.41 0.58
CA GLN A 111 2.88 11.22 1.75
C GLN A 111 3.02 12.72 1.45
N THR A 112 3.27 13.10 0.19
CA THR A 112 3.50 14.50 -0.22
C THR A 112 2.30 15.13 -0.90
N GLN A 113 1.36 14.33 -1.43
CA GLN A 113 0.08 14.85 -1.89
C GLN A 113 -0.68 15.38 -0.68
N LYS A 114 -0.81 16.71 -0.62
CA LYS A 114 -1.80 17.35 0.24
C LYS A 114 -3.13 16.67 -0.05
N GLN A 115 -3.63 15.94 0.95
CA GLN A 115 -4.99 15.45 1.09
C GLN A 115 -5.90 16.17 0.10
N TRP A 116 -6.30 15.46 -0.98
CA TRP A 116 -7.11 15.94 -2.10
C TRP A 116 -7.75 17.27 -1.77
N ALA A 117 -7.22 18.35 -2.35
CA ALA A 117 -7.65 19.72 -2.04
C ALA A 117 -9.16 19.75 -1.82
N SER A 118 -9.58 19.82 -0.56
CA SER A 118 -10.96 20.09 -0.21
C SER A 118 -11.32 21.33 -1.00
N PRO A 119 -12.33 21.30 -1.90
CA PRO A 119 -12.64 22.45 -2.71
C PRO A 119 -12.94 23.58 -1.74
N LYS A 120 -12.05 24.58 -1.73
CA LYS A 120 -12.17 25.76 -0.91
C LYS A 120 -13.57 26.31 -1.18
N SER A 121 -14.34 26.40 -0.10
CA SER A 121 -15.60 27.11 0.01
C SER A 121 -15.61 28.35 -0.88
N ILE A 122 -16.27 28.26 -2.03
CA ILE A 122 -16.71 29.44 -2.77
C ILE A 122 -18.06 29.80 -2.16
N HIS A 123 -18.04 30.77 -1.25
CA HIS A 123 -19.21 31.57 -0.95
C HIS A 123 -19.74 32.15 -2.27
N SER A 124 -20.87 31.61 -2.77
CA SER A 124 -21.66 32.31 -3.78
C SER A 124 -23.14 32.02 -3.57
N LYS A 125 -23.76 33.02 -2.93
CA LYS A 125 -25.17 33.36 -2.74
C LYS A 125 -26.23 32.37 -3.27
N ARG A 126 -27.05 31.85 -2.34
CA ARG A 126 -28.36 31.25 -2.63
C ARG A 126 -29.26 32.30 -3.26
N THR A 127 -29.68 32.07 -4.51
CA THR A 127 -30.88 32.71 -5.07
C THR A 127 -32.01 31.70 -4.98
N ILE A 128 -32.96 31.98 -4.10
CA ILE A 128 -34.20 31.22 -3.94
C ILE A 128 -35.11 31.61 -5.10
N TYR A 129 -35.32 30.71 -6.07
CA TYR A 129 -36.45 30.83 -7.00
C TYR A 129 -37.55 29.90 -6.51
N GLY A 130 -38.63 30.50 -6.02
CA GLY A 130 -39.90 29.82 -5.83
C GLY A 130 -40.52 29.51 -7.18
N ILE A 131 -40.99 28.27 -7.35
CA ILE A 131 -41.92 27.94 -8.43
C ILE A 131 -43.28 27.72 -7.80
N ALA A 132 -44.18 28.61 -8.19
CA ALA A 132 -45.58 28.66 -7.81
C ALA A 132 -46.35 27.46 -8.37
N ALA A 133 -47.37 27.07 -7.61
CA ALA A 133 -48.37 26.09 -8.00
C ALA A 133 -49.21 26.55 -9.21
N SER A 134 -49.51 25.61 -10.10
CA SER A 134 -50.75 25.68 -10.89
C SER A 134 -51.31 24.27 -11.12
N PHE A 135 -52.58 24.17 -10.77
CA PHE A 135 -53.48 23.02 -10.88
C PHE A 135 -53.85 22.70 -12.34
N PHE A 136 -54.07 21.41 -12.67
CA PHE A 136 -55.21 20.95 -13.49
C PHE A 136 -55.52 19.45 -13.26
N VAL A 137 -56.49 19.23 -12.36
CA VAL A 137 -57.69 18.37 -12.43
C VAL A 137 -57.76 17.24 -13.49
N VAL A 138 -57.94 15.99 -12.97
CA VAL A 138 -58.90 14.90 -13.30
C VAL A 138 -59.15 14.61 -14.80
N GLY A 139 -59.09 13.38 -15.33
CA GLY A 139 -58.99 12.01 -14.81
C GLY A 139 -59.50 11.07 -15.92
N LEU A 140 -59.13 9.78 -15.87
CA LEU A 140 -59.96 8.63 -16.27
C LEU A 140 -59.21 7.33 -15.98
N THR A 141 -59.88 6.49 -15.19
CA THR A 141 -59.53 5.14 -14.73
C THR A 141 -59.41 4.15 -15.90
N ILE A 142 -58.54 3.14 -15.83
CA ILE A 142 -58.85 1.75 -15.42
C ILE A 142 -57.57 1.07 -14.86
N ALA A 143 -57.77 0.31 -13.78
CA ALA A 143 -56.86 -0.55 -13.01
C ALA A 143 -56.02 -1.54 -13.88
N TRP A 144 -55.02 -2.32 -13.44
CA TRP A 144 -54.76 -3.04 -12.18
C TRP A 144 -53.23 -3.11 -11.89
N LEU A 145 -52.83 -3.07 -10.60
CA LEU A 145 -51.47 -3.16 -10.00
C LEU A 145 -50.94 -4.65 -9.91
N PRO A 146 -49.82 -4.98 -9.19
CA PRO A 146 -48.39 -4.62 -9.32
C PRO A 146 -47.45 -5.86 -9.19
N THR A 147 -46.13 -5.70 -9.37
CA THR A 147 -45.04 -6.34 -8.56
C THR A 147 -43.69 -5.85 -9.11
N PHE A 148 -42.93 -5.01 -8.39
CA PHE A 148 -41.97 -5.32 -7.32
C PHE A 148 -40.57 -5.74 -7.83
N LEU A 149 -39.63 -4.83 -7.55
CA LEU A 149 -38.18 -4.98 -7.32
C LEU A 149 -37.14 -4.99 -8.45
N GLN A 150 -36.26 -4.00 -8.27
CA GLN A 150 -34.80 -4.06 -8.29
C GLN A 150 -34.07 -3.98 -9.62
N THR A 151 -33.72 -2.73 -9.89
CA THR A 151 -32.51 -2.30 -10.57
C THR A 151 -31.27 -2.78 -9.81
N SER A 152 -30.33 -3.40 -10.55
CA SER A 152 -28.90 -3.33 -10.23
C SER A 152 -28.08 -3.99 -11.33
N SER A 153 -27.29 -3.19 -12.05
CA SER A 153 -25.83 -3.41 -12.15
C SER A 153 -25.22 -2.33 -13.04
N GLN A 154 -24.56 -1.36 -12.39
CA GLN A 154 -23.55 -0.53 -13.01
C GLN A 154 -22.32 -1.39 -13.30
N GLN A 155 -21.79 -1.18 -14.49
CA GLN A 155 -20.56 -1.77 -15.01
C GLN A 155 -19.36 -1.27 -14.21
N ASN A 156 -18.63 -2.19 -13.56
CA ASN A 156 -17.24 -1.97 -13.17
C ASN A 156 -16.35 -2.77 -14.11
N ILE A 157 -15.52 -2.05 -14.86
CA ILE A 157 -14.51 -2.58 -15.76
C ILE A 157 -13.37 -3.13 -14.90
N VAL A 158 -13.28 -4.45 -14.81
CA VAL A 158 -12.11 -5.17 -14.31
C VAL A 158 -11.30 -5.59 -15.53
N VAL A 159 -10.07 -5.10 -15.65
CA VAL A 159 -9.10 -5.61 -16.62
C VAL A 159 -8.62 -6.97 -16.11
N ALA A 160 -9.18 -8.05 -16.67
CA ALA A 160 -8.68 -9.40 -16.49
C ALA A 160 -7.63 -9.69 -17.57
N LEU A 161 -6.40 -10.02 -17.17
CA LEU A 161 -5.42 -10.65 -18.05
C LEU A 161 -5.63 -12.17 -17.94
N ASP A 162 -6.14 -12.74 -19.02
CA ASP A 162 -6.47 -14.15 -19.17
C ASP A 162 -5.18 -14.97 -19.33
N VAL A 163 -4.93 -15.92 -18.43
CA VAL A 163 -3.97 -17.01 -18.65
C VAL A 163 -4.68 -18.31 -18.28
N MET A 164 -5.06 -19.04 -19.33
CA MET A 164 -5.66 -20.37 -19.24
C MET A 164 -4.67 -21.38 -18.65
N ARG A 165 -5.07 -22.06 -17.57
CA ARG A 165 -4.52 -23.36 -17.17
C ARG A 165 -5.68 -24.30 -16.85
N LYS A 166 -5.90 -25.23 -17.78
CA LYS A 166 -6.84 -26.34 -17.74
C LYS A 166 -6.41 -27.34 -16.66
N ASP A 167 -7.33 -27.71 -15.76
CA ASP A 167 -7.51 -29.11 -15.38
C ASP A 167 -8.89 -29.34 -14.75
N ASN A 168 -9.44 -30.49 -15.13
CA ASN A 168 -10.81 -30.93 -14.93
C ASN A 168 -10.81 -32.06 -13.90
N SER A 169 -11.58 -31.93 -12.82
CA SER A 169 -12.49 -32.98 -12.31
C SER A 169 -13.08 -32.62 -10.95
N THR A 170 -14.35 -32.98 -10.85
CA THR A 170 -15.34 -32.81 -9.79
C THR A 170 -15.09 -33.72 -8.59
N GLU A 171 -15.28 -33.23 -7.36
CA GLU A 171 -16.19 -33.83 -6.35
C GLU A 171 -16.20 -33.04 -5.03
N ILE A 172 -17.35 -33.10 -4.35
CA ILE A 172 -17.77 -32.29 -3.20
C ILE A 172 -17.24 -32.89 -1.89
N LYS A 173 -16.56 -32.10 -1.04
CA LYS A 173 -16.79 -31.96 0.43
C LYS A 173 -15.70 -31.16 1.14
N THR A 174 -16.18 -30.41 2.14
CA THR A 174 -15.47 -29.75 3.27
C THR A 174 -14.50 -28.61 2.94
N ALA A 175 -14.85 -27.42 3.44
CA ALA A 175 -14.00 -26.24 3.51
C ALA A 175 -12.80 -26.49 4.44
N ALA A 176 -11.80 -27.21 3.92
CA ALA A 176 -10.44 -27.11 4.42
C ALA A 176 -9.80 -25.89 3.74
N PHE A 177 -9.49 -24.87 4.52
CA PHE A 177 -8.69 -23.74 4.04
C PHE A 177 -7.31 -24.27 3.69
N ALA A 178 -7.11 -24.56 2.40
CA ALA A 178 -5.82 -24.95 1.87
C ALA A 178 -4.84 -23.81 2.14
N SER A 179 -3.96 -24.02 3.12
CA SER A 179 -2.71 -23.27 3.24
C SER A 179 -1.95 -23.46 1.94
N ASN A 180 -2.01 -22.47 1.05
CA ASN A 180 -1.16 -22.46 -0.13
C ASN A 180 0.25 -22.05 0.31
N SER A 181 0.93 -22.97 1.01
CA SER A 181 2.31 -22.85 1.47
C SER A 181 3.26 -23.25 0.35
N LYS A 182 3.11 -22.66 -0.84
CA LYS A 182 4.05 -22.88 -1.94
C LYS A 182 4.59 -21.54 -2.44
N ASN A 183 5.88 -21.39 -2.17
CA ASN A 183 6.82 -20.37 -2.64
C ASN A 183 6.83 -19.08 -1.80
N LEU A 184 7.56 -19.17 -0.69
CA LEU A 184 8.00 -18.04 0.13
C LEU A 184 9.09 -17.24 -0.60
N SER A 185 8.75 -16.64 -1.75
CA SER A 185 9.58 -15.63 -2.40
C SER A 185 8.84 -14.31 -2.35
N LEU A 186 9.21 -13.49 -1.38
CA LEU A 186 8.64 -12.17 -1.18
C LEU A 186 8.96 -11.30 -2.40
N SER A 187 7.97 -10.98 -3.21
CA SER A 187 8.14 -10.01 -4.29
C SER A 187 8.07 -8.60 -3.70
N ALA A 188 8.87 -7.64 -4.20
CA ALA A 188 8.70 -6.22 -3.88
C ALA A 188 7.25 -5.73 -4.07
N GLN A 189 6.49 -6.41 -4.94
CA GLN A 189 5.07 -6.21 -5.12
C GLN A 189 4.23 -6.58 -3.88
N GLU A 190 4.55 -7.66 -3.18
CA GLU A 190 3.85 -8.08 -1.95
C GLU A 190 4.10 -7.13 -0.79
N ALA A 191 5.32 -6.57 -0.69
CA ALA A 191 5.59 -5.51 0.26
C ALA A 191 4.76 -4.25 -0.07
N ALA A 192 4.71 -3.84 -1.34
CA ALA A 192 3.93 -2.70 -1.78
C ALA A 192 2.42 -2.86 -1.53
N THR A 193 1.85 -4.04 -1.76
CA THR A 193 0.44 -4.32 -1.47
C THR A 193 0.15 -4.34 0.04
N MET A 194 1.09 -4.85 0.84
CA MET A 194 1.00 -4.80 2.30
C MET A 194 0.95 -3.35 2.80
N TYR A 195 1.84 -2.48 2.31
CA TYR A 195 1.83 -1.04 2.64
C TYR A 195 0.51 -0.37 2.25
N ALA A 196 0.02 -0.63 1.03
CA ALA A 196 -1.25 -0.07 0.58
C ALA A 196 -2.41 -0.48 1.50
N LYS A 197 -2.40 -1.72 2.02
CA LYS A 197 -3.39 -2.17 3.00
C LYS A 197 -3.24 -1.43 4.33
N TYR A 198 -2.04 -1.23 4.87
CA TYR A 198 -1.86 -0.46 6.11
C TYR A 198 -2.39 0.98 5.99
N GLU A 199 -2.13 1.64 4.86
CA GLU A 199 -2.66 2.99 4.60
C GLU A 199 -4.19 3.00 4.46
N GLN A 200 -4.78 1.96 3.85
CA GLN A 200 -6.22 1.78 3.90
C GLN A 200 -6.69 1.62 5.35
N MET A 201 -6.08 0.77 6.15
CA MET A 201 -6.50 0.55 7.54
C MET A 201 -6.47 1.83 8.38
N ARG A 202 -5.50 2.73 8.13
CA ARG A 202 -5.44 4.05 8.79
C ARG A 202 -6.64 4.95 8.50
N ASN A 203 -7.24 4.80 7.32
CA ASN A 203 -8.34 5.63 6.85
C ASN A 203 -9.71 4.98 7.06
N GLY A 204 -9.76 3.77 7.61
CA GLY A 204 -10.98 3.00 7.81
C GLY A 204 -11.19 2.59 9.27
N THR A 205 -12.38 2.09 9.56
CA THR A 205 -12.68 1.40 10.83
C THR A 205 -12.48 -0.10 10.61
N CYS A 206 -11.41 -0.65 11.17
CA CYS A 206 -11.01 -2.04 10.93
C CYS A 206 -11.42 -2.98 12.06
N GLN A 207 -11.97 -4.12 11.68
CA GLN A 207 -12.27 -5.24 12.55
C GLN A 207 -11.18 -6.30 12.40
N PHE A 208 -10.49 -6.53 13.51
CA PHE A 208 -9.39 -7.48 13.61
C PHE A 208 -9.91 -8.82 14.15
N PRO A 209 -9.45 -9.95 13.60
CA PRO A 209 -9.69 -11.26 14.21
C PRO A 209 -9.27 -11.29 15.68
N GLU A 210 -10.01 -12.00 16.52
CA GLU A 210 -9.66 -12.08 17.94
C GLU A 210 -8.31 -12.78 18.14
N ALA A 211 -7.43 -12.18 18.93
CA ALA A 211 -6.08 -12.70 19.19
C ALA A 211 -6.08 -14.10 19.87
N ILE A 212 -7.19 -14.51 20.48
CA ILE A 212 -7.37 -15.85 21.07
C ILE A 212 -7.41 -16.94 19.99
N GLN A 213 -7.94 -16.61 18.81
CA GLN A 213 -8.08 -17.54 17.68
C GLN A 213 -6.78 -17.68 16.88
N ILE A 214 -5.75 -16.90 17.24
CA ILE A 214 -4.44 -16.90 16.58
C ILE A 214 -3.52 -17.89 17.30
N PRO A 215 -2.83 -18.80 16.57
CA PRO A 215 -1.83 -19.68 17.17
C PRO A 215 -0.76 -18.91 17.94
N ASP A 216 -0.32 -19.43 19.09
CA ASP A 216 0.63 -18.72 19.97
C ASP A 216 1.97 -18.40 19.29
N ARG A 217 2.36 -19.16 18.26
CA ARG A 217 3.58 -18.91 17.47
C ARG A 217 3.50 -17.63 16.64
N ASP A 218 2.30 -17.24 16.21
CA ASP A 218 2.08 -16.11 15.32
C ASP A 218 1.49 -14.90 16.06
N LYS A 219 1.08 -15.09 17.31
CA LYS A 219 0.39 -14.07 18.13
C LYS A 219 1.23 -12.81 18.34
N ALA A 220 2.53 -12.95 18.58
CA ALA A 220 3.42 -11.80 18.75
C ALA A 220 3.49 -10.96 17.46
N VAL A 221 3.75 -11.63 16.32
CA VAL A 221 3.79 -11.00 14.99
C VAL A 221 2.44 -10.35 14.64
N TYR A 222 1.33 -11.01 14.97
CA TYR A 222 0.00 -10.48 14.75
C TYR A 222 -0.26 -9.20 15.55
N LEU A 223 0.05 -9.20 16.85
CA LEU A 223 -0.18 -8.05 17.71
C LEU A 223 0.72 -6.86 17.36
N GLU A 224 2.00 -7.10 17.09
CA GLU A 224 2.94 -6.03 16.80
C GLU A 224 2.76 -5.46 15.39
N ASN A 225 2.57 -6.34 14.40
CA ASN A 225 2.63 -5.93 13.01
C ASN A 225 1.25 -5.70 12.40
N VAL A 226 0.25 -6.53 12.71
CA VAL A 226 -1.09 -6.40 12.12
C VAL A 226 -1.95 -5.41 12.89
N VAL A 227 -2.01 -5.57 14.23
CA VAL A 227 -2.76 -4.66 15.10
C VAL A 227 -1.96 -3.38 15.37
N GLY A 228 -0.67 -3.51 15.68
CA GLY A 228 0.21 -2.38 15.97
C GLY A 228 0.67 -1.60 14.74
N GLY A 229 0.42 -2.11 13.53
CA GLY A 229 0.75 -1.42 12.27
C GLY A 229 2.25 -1.28 12.01
N LYS A 230 3.11 -2.02 12.74
CA LYS A 230 4.55 -2.02 12.52
C LYS A 230 4.91 -2.94 11.36
N LEU A 231 5.94 -2.56 10.60
CA LEU A 231 6.43 -3.45 9.58
C LEU A 231 7.40 -4.48 10.15
N PRO A 232 7.23 -5.77 9.81
CA PRO A 232 8.15 -6.82 10.21
C PRO A 232 9.55 -6.59 9.62
N SER A 233 10.57 -6.79 10.44
CA SER A 233 11.98 -6.78 10.04
C SER A 233 12.47 -8.12 9.47
N ASN A 234 11.65 -9.18 9.56
CA ASN A 234 11.98 -10.54 9.15
C ASN A 234 11.02 -11.06 8.08
N LEU A 235 11.55 -11.77 7.07
CA LEU A 235 10.79 -12.35 5.96
C LEU A 235 9.69 -13.33 6.43
N LYS A 236 9.97 -14.13 7.47
CA LYS A 236 9.00 -15.08 8.01
C LYS A 236 7.83 -14.38 8.70
N ASP A 237 8.14 -13.32 9.44
CA ASP A 237 7.15 -12.52 10.15
C ASP A 237 6.34 -11.67 9.17
N LEU A 238 6.96 -11.26 8.06
CA LEU A 238 6.30 -10.55 6.96
C LEU A 238 5.27 -11.42 6.24
N ALA A 239 5.64 -12.66 5.90
CA ALA A 239 4.69 -13.60 5.32
C ALA A 239 3.52 -13.90 6.26
N THR A 240 3.82 -14.05 7.55
CA THR A 240 2.82 -14.29 8.59
C THR A 240 1.87 -13.10 8.72
N ALA A 241 2.41 -11.88 8.79
CA ALA A 241 1.61 -10.65 8.86
C ALA A 241 0.73 -10.47 7.62
N ASN A 242 1.23 -10.77 6.42
CA ASN A 242 0.45 -10.72 5.17
C ASN A 242 -0.79 -11.62 5.20
N ILE A 243 -0.65 -12.85 5.71
CA ILE A 243 -1.76 -13.80 5.87
C ILE A 243 -2.85 -13.23 6.78
N TYR A 244 -2.47 -12.56 7.86
CA TYR A 244 -3.44 -12.02 8.82
C TYR A 244 -4.02 -10.67 8.39
N LEU A 245 -3.27 -9.84 7.65
CA LEU A 245 -3.79 -8.62 7.03
C LEU A 245 -4.91 -8.88 6.03
N GLU A 246 -4.86 -10.00 5.30
CA GLU A 246 -5.96 -10.42 4.42
C GLU A 246 -7.27 -10.73 5.15
N LYS A 247 -7.18 -11.05 6.44
CA LYS A 247 -8.33 -11.37 7.28
C LYS A 247 -8.94 -10.14 7.95
N VAL A 248 -8.26 -9.00 7.93
CA VAL A 248 -8.77 -7.75 8.49
C VAL A 248 -9.88 -7.19 7.58
N ARG A 249 -11.01 -6.85 8.17
CA ARG A 249 -12.15 -6.25 7.46
C ARG A 249 -12.25 -4.79 7.84
N CYS A 250 -12.01 -3.89 6.89
CA CYS A 250 -12.13 -2.46 7.12
C CYS A 250 -13.37 -1.90 6.45
N ASN A 251 -14.15 -1.14 7.21
CA ASN A 251 -15.25 -0.33 6.70
C ASN A 251 -14.75 1.09 6.48
N PHE A 252 -14.96 1.59 5.27
CA PHE A 252 -14.59 2.94 4.87
C PHE A 252 -15.85 3.77 4.76
N THR A 253 -15.90 4.89 5.47
CA THR A 253 -17.01 5.84 5.33
C THR A 253 -16.94 6.42 3.91
N PRO A 254 -17.95 6.19 3.05
CA PRO A 254 -17.93 6.74 1.70
C PRO A 254 -17.92 8.27 1.78
N MET A 255 -17.17 8.94 0.90
CA MET A 255 -16.95 10.39 0.95
C MET A 255 -18.23 11.24 0.95
N LEU A 256 -19.37 10.67 0.53
CA LEU A 256 -20.68 11.32 0.57
C LEU A 256 -21.22 11.53 1.99
N MET A 257 -20.78 10.72 2.98
CA MET A 257 -21.22 10.80 4.37
C MET A 257 -20.29 11.65 5.26
N ALA A 258 -19.05 11.92 4.82
CA ALA A 258 -18.07 12.68 5.60
C ALA A 258 -18.44 14.17 5.79
N ASN A 259 -19.31 14.70 4.92
CA ASN A 259 -19.79 16.09 4.96
C ASN A 259 -21.23 16.21 5.51
N SER A 260 -21.85 15.10 5.94
CA SER A 260 -23.19 15.07 6.51
C SER A 260 -23.12 15.29 8.02
N VAL A 261 -22.76 16.50 8.45
CA VAL A 261 -23.10 16.97 9.80
C VAL A 261 -24.52 17.52 9.75
N GLY A 262 -25.43 16.90 10.51
CA GLY A 262 -26.79 17.39 10.75
C GLY A 262 -26.80 18.61 11.67
#